data_AF-A0A1X7P6Y0-F1
#
_entry.id   AF-A0A1X7P6Y0-F1
#
_cell.length_a   1.000
_cell.length_b   1.000
_cell.length_c   1.000
_cell.angle_alpha   90.00
_cell.angle_beta   90.00
_cell.angle_gamma   90.00
#
_symmetry.space_group_name_H-M   'P 1'
#
loop_
_entity.id
_entity.type
_entity.pdbx_description
1 polymer ?
#
loop_
_entity_poly.entity_id
_entity_poly.type
_entity_poly.pdbx_seq_one_letter_code
_entity_poly.pdbx_strand_id
1 'polypeptide(L)'
;MLQPKRTKFRKQFKGRIHGVAKGGTNLDFGGFGLKALEPNRVTAREIEAARRAITRAMKRQGRVWIRVFPDVPVTSKPTEVRMGKGKGAVDYWAARVKPGRVMFELDGVSEETAREALRLGAAKLSVKTRFIQRIAE
;
A
#
# COMPACT_ATOMS: atom_id res chain seq x y z
N MET A 1 -11.77 -3.25 -5.94
CA MET A 1 -10.69 -2.62 -5.15
C MET A 1 -10.77 -3.15 -3.73
N LEU A 2 -9.65 -3.28 -3.03
CA LEU A 2 -9.60 -3.87 -1.68
C LEU A 2 -10.37 -2.99 -0.67
N GLN A 3 -11.22 -3.61 0.14
CA GLN A 3 -11.90 -2.98 1.27
C GLN A 3 -12.29 -4.03 2.33
N PRO A 4 -12.47 -3.65 3.60
CA PRO A 4 -12.96 -4.57 4.63
C PRO A 4 -14.38 -5.06 4.31
N LYS A 5 -14.64 -6.36 4.48
CA LYS A 5 -15.98 -6.94 4.30
C LYS A 5 -16.98 -6.43 5.34
N ARG A 6 -16.53 -6.25 6.59
CA ARG A 6 -17.33 -5.76 7.71
C ARG A 6 -16.47 -4.86 8.60
N THR A 7 -17.02 -3.75 9.08
CA THR A 7 -16.37 -2.89 10.09
C THR A 7 -17.30 -2.68 11.27
N LYS A 8 -16.75 -2.60 12.48
CA LYS A 8 -17.52 -2.27 13.69
C LYS A 8 -18.08 -0.85 13.60
N PHE A 9 -17.27 0.08 13.11
CA PHE A 9 -17.65 1.49 12.93
C PHE A 9 -17.40 1.94 11.50
N ARG A 10 -18.44 2.47 10.85
CA ARG A 10 -18.37 2.95 9.46
C ARG A 10 -17.53 4.23 9.32
N LYS A 11 -17.60 5.14 10.30
CA LYS A 11 -16.87 6.42 10.29
C LYS A 11 -15.89 6.44 11.46
N GLN A 12 -14.61 6.63 11.16
CA GLN A 12 -13.54 6.57 12.16
C GLN A 12 -12.60 7.78 12.07
N PHE A 13 -11.87 8.08 13.14
CA PHE A 13 -10.78 9.04 13.06
C PHE A 13 -9.65 8.45 12.21
N LYS A 14 -9.15 9.23 11.25
CA LYS A 14 -8.13 8.74 10.30
C LYS A 14 -6.77 8.47 10.96
N GLY A 15 -6.55 8.98 12.18
CA GLY A 15 -5.31 8.88 12.95
C GLY A 15 -4.13 9.63 12.32
N ARG A 16 -3.09 9.93 13.10
CA ARG A 16 -1.82 10.46 12.57
C ARG A 16 -0.83 9.32 12.37
N ILE A 17 0.13 9.50 11.46
CA ILE A 17 1.21 8.55 11.21
C ILE A 17 2.45 9.12 11.88
N HIS A 18 2.89 8.48 12.98
CA HIS A 18 4.08 8.89 13.74
C HIS A 18 5.06 7.73 13.92
N GLY A 19 6.35 8.08 13.93
CA GLY A 19 7.45 7.14 14.14
C GLY A 19 7.64 6.15 12.99
N VAL A 20 8.52 5.19 13.23
CA VAL A 20 8.84 4.09 12.29
C VAL A 20 7.88 2.91 12.43
N ALA A 21 7.86 2.05 11.41
CA ALA A 21 7.09 0.82 11.43
C ALA A 21 7.57 -0.11 12.56
N LYS A 22 6.64 -0.54 13.42
CA LYS A 22 6.93 -1.51 14.50
C LYS A 22 7.09 -2.95 13.98
N GLY A 23 6.51 -3.26 12.82
CA GLY A 23 6.51 -4.62 12.26
C GLY A 23 6.18 -4.65 10.77
N GLY A 24 6.40 -5.82 10.16
CA GLY A 24 6.37 -5.98 8.69
C GLY A 24 7.46 -5.16 8.01
N THR A 25 8.65 -5.11 8.63
CA THR A 25 9.84 -4.40 8.14
C THR A 25 10.76 -5.31 7.32
N ASN A 26 10.55 -6.62 7.43
CA ASN A 26 11.31 -7.69 6.79
C ASN A 26 10.47 -8.34 5.69
N LEU A 27 11.15 -9.07 4.79
CA LEU A 27 10.55 -9.91 3.77
C LEU A 27 10.21 -11.27 4.37
N ASP A 28 8.92 -11.62 4.44
CA ASP A 28 8.50 -12.89 5.04
C ASP A 28 8.21 -13.95 3.97
N PHE A 29 7.63 -13.56 2.84
CA PHE A 29 7.19 -14.48 1.78
C PHE A 29 8.12 -14.48 0.57
N GLY A 30 8.36 -13.31 -0.04
CA GLY A 30 9.11 -13.20 -1.29
C GLY A 30 10.61 -12.98 -1.14
N GLY A 31 11.36 -13.26 -2.22
CA GLY A 31 12.78 -12.94 -2.31
C GLY A 31 13.07 -11.44 -2.52
N PHE A 32 12.10 -10.70 -3.08
CA PHE A 32 12.21 -9.26 -3.32
C PHE A 32 11.03 -8.51 -2.72
N GLY A 33 11.19 -7.22 -2.45
CA GLY A 33 10.06 -6.39 -2.03
C GLY A 33 10.29 -4.88 -2.06
N LEU A 34 9.22 -4.17 -1.73
CA LEU A 34 9.14 -2.72 -1.78
C LEU A 34 8.87 -2.14 -0.39
N LYS A 35 9.85 -1.42 0.15
CA LYS A 35 9.81 -0.84 1.50
C LYS A 35 9.54 0.66 1.42
N ALA A 36 8.60 1.16 2.22
CA ALA A 36 8.32 2.59 2.32
C ALA A 36 9.45 3.33 3.06
N LEU A 37 9.82 4.50 2.57
CA LEU A 37 10.77 5.41 3.21
C LEU A 37 10.07 6.57 3.93
N GLU A 38 8.90 6.97 3.45
CA GLU A 38 8.14 8.11 3.96
C GLU A 38 6.77 7.67 4.50
N PRO A 39 6.20 8.39 5.48
CA PRO A 39 4.85 8.13 5.98
C PRO A 39 3.80 8.68 5.02
N ASN A 40 2.80 7.87 4.66
CA ASN A 40 1.57 8.38 4.02
C ASN A 40 0.40 7.40 4.18
N ARG A 41 -0.81 7.84 3.81
CA ARG A 41 -1.97 6.97 3.65
C ARG A 41 -2.07 6.52 2.19
N VAL A 42 -1.68 5.28 1.94
CA VAL A 42 -1.76 4.68 0.61
C VAL A 42 -3.18 4.16 0.38
N THR A 43 -3.86 4.67 -0.64
CA THR A 43 -5.23 4.34 -0.98
C THR A 43 -5.37 2.95 -1.61
N ALA A 44 -6.56 2.37 -1.52
CA ALA A 44 -6.87 1.10 -2.17
C ALA A 44 -6.66 1.16 -3.71
N ARG A 45 -6.83 2.34 -4.31
CA ARG A 45 -6.59 2.59 -5.74
C ARG A 45 -5.10 2.51 -6.09
N GLU A 46 -4.24 3.15 -5.30
CA GLU A 46 -2.79 3.09 -5.49
C GLU A 46 -2.25 1.67 -5.31
N ILE A 47 -2.74 0.95 -4.30
CA ILE A 47 -2.36 -0.46 -4.08
C ILE A 47 -2.69 -1.32 -5.30
N GLU A 48 -3.91 -1.17 -5.85
CA GLU A 48 -4.33 -1.93 -7.03
C GLU A 48 -3.58 -1.50 -8.31
N ALA A 49 -3.30 -0.20 -8.46
CA ALA A 49 -2.51 0.32 -9.58
C ALA A 49 -1.08 -0.22 -9.56
N ALA A 50 -0.43 -0.21 -8.40
CA ALA A 50 0.90 -0.79 -8.20
C ALA A 50 0.89 -2.31 -8.46
N ARG A 51 -0.07 -3.05 -7.91
CA ARG A 51 -0.23 -4.50 -8.16
C ARG A 51 -0.35 -4.81 -9.64
N ARG A 52 -1.20 -4.08 -10.37
CA ARG A 52 -1.40 -4.26 -11.82
C ARG A 52 -0.13 -3.94 -12.61
N ALA A 53 0.58 -2.86 -12.26
CA ALA A 53 1.84 -2.49 -12.92
C ALA A 53 2.91 -3.59 -12.73
N ILE A 54 3.11 -4.04 -11.49
CA ILE A 54 4.04 -5.12 -11.14
C ILE A 54 3.70 -6.40 -11.91
N THR A 55 2.44 -6.85 -11.84
CA THR A 55 2.01 -8.10 -12.48
C THR A 55 2.18 -8.06 -14.01
N ARG A 56 1.94 -6.89 -14.63
CA ARG A 56 2.14 -6.70 -16.08
C ARG A 56 3.62 -6.72 -16.46
N ALA A 57 4.47 -6.06 -15.68
CA ALA A 57 5.92 -6.04 -15.93
C ALA A 57 6.54 -7.43 -15.84
N MET A 58 6.06 -8.26 -14.91
CA MET A 58 6.48 -9.66 -14.78
C MET A 58 5.85 -10.61 -15.81
N LYS A 59 5.04 -10.10 -16.76
CA LYS A 59 4.28 -10.92 -17.72
C LYS A 59 3.45 -12.03 -17.05
N ARG A 60 2.92 -11.75 -15.85
CA ARG A 60 2.15 -12.68 -15.00
C ARG A 60 2.91 -13.93 -14.55
N GLN A 61 4.24 -13.92 -14.63
CA GLN A 61 5.09 -14.93 -14.02
C GLN A 61 5.31 -14.63 -12.53
N GLY A 62 5.71 -15.64 -11.76
CA GLY A 62 5.97 -15.50 -10.34
C GLY A 62 4.74 -15.21 -9.48
N ARG A 63 4.99 -14.72 -8.27
CA ARG A 63 3.96 -14.44 -7.25
C ARG A 63 4.14 -13.03 -6.69
N VAL A 64 3.03 -12.37 -6.42
CA VAL A 64 2.98 -11.02 -5.82
C VAL A 64 2.17 -11.08 -4.55
N TRP A 65 2.76 -10.66 -3.43
CA TRP A 65 2.07 -10.50 -2.16
C TRP A 65 1.86 -9.01 -1.86
N ILE A 66 0.68 -8.69 -1.34
CA ILE A 66 0.37 -7.37 -0.81
C ILE A 66 0.40 -7.46 0.72
N ARG A 67 1.30 -6.70 1.33
CA ARG A 67 1.58 -6.74 2.78
C ARG A 67 0.83 -5.65 3.55
N VAL A 68 0.08 -4.82 2.84
CA VAL A 68 -0.74 -3.73 3.37
C VAL A 68 -2.19 -3.91 2.95
N PHE A 69 -3.11 -3.63 3.86
CA PHE A 69 -4.54 -3.72 3.61
C PHE A 69 -5.20 -2.37 3.92
N PRO A 70 -6.05 -1.82 3.04
CA PRO A 70 -6.69 -0.54 3.27
C PRO A 70 -7.86 -0.69 4.24
N ASP A 71 -7.59 -0.46 5.52
CA ASP A 71 -8.51 -0.65 6.64
C ASP A 71 -9.10 0.67 7.20
N VAL A 72 -8.53 1.82 6.83
CA VAL A 72 -8.97 3.13 7.33
C VAL A 72 -10.01 3.74 6.40
N PRO A 73 -11.25 3.99 6.87
CA PRO A 73 -12.24 4.71 6.08
C PRO A 73 -11.94 6.21 6.07
N VAL A 74 -11.83 6.80 4.87
CA VAL A 74 -11.69 8.24 4.68
C VAL A 74 -13.02 8.81 4.21
N THR A 75 -13.53 9.80 4.95
CA THR A 75 -14.80 10.46 4.65
C THR A 75 -14.58 11.79 3.96
N SER A 76 -15.46 12.10 3.01
CA SER A 76 -15.50 13.38 2.30
C SER A 76 -16.91 13.96 2.39
N LYS A 77 -17.04 15.28 2.41
CA LYS A 77 -18.33 15.95 2.22
C LYS A 77 -18.55 16.15 0.72
N PRO A 78 -19.82 16.16 0.25
CA PRO A 78 -20.11 16.53 -1.13
C PRO A 78 -19.52 17.90 -1.46
N THR A 79 -19.29 18.15 -2.74
CA THR A 79 -19.06 19.50 -3.23
C THR A 79 -20.29 20.37 -2.96
N GLU A 80 -20.12 21.70 -2.92
CA GLU A 80 -21.22 22.68 -2.81
C GLU A 80 -21.95 22.75 -1.45
N VAL A 81 -21.52 22.00 -0.43
CA VAL A 81 -22.06 22.11 0.93
C VAL A 81 -21.18 22.93 1.86
N ARG A 82 -21.81 23.75 2.73
CA ARG A 82 -21.10 24.50 3.78
C ARG A 82 -20.54 23.58 4.88
N MET A 83 -19.64 24.14 5.69
CA MET A 83 -19.15 23.48 6.91
C MET A 83 -20.30 23.25 7.93
N GLY A 84 -20.09 22.34 8.90
CA GLY A 84 -21.15 21.93 9.85
C GLY A 84 -21.94 20.67 9.45
N LYS A 85 -23.10 20.41 10.06
CA LYS A 85 -24.01 19.26 9.76
C LYS A 85 -23.39 17.85 9.91
N GLY A 86 -22.29 17.73 10.66
CA GLY A 86 -21.65 16.46 10.96
C GLY A 86 -20.70 15.95 9.86
N LYS A 87 -20.34 14.66 9.97
CA LYS A 87 -19.31 13.99 9.16
C LYS A 87 -19.91 13.40 7.88
N GLY A 88 -19.25 13.59 6.75
CA GLY A 88 -19.66 13.08 5.44
C GLY A 88 -19.67 11.55 5.32
N ALA A 89 -20.01 11.06 4.13
CA ALA A 89 -19.98 9.64 3.79
C ALA A 89 -18.54 9.13 3.63
N VAL A 90 -18.35 7.81 3.71
CA VAL A 90 -17.05 7.18 3.40
C VAL A 90 -16.86 7.24 1.89
N ASP A 91 -15.73 7.80 1.47
CA ASP A 91 -15.38 8.05 0.08
C ASP A 91 -14.42 6.97 -0.43
N TYR A 92 -13.34 6.72 0.32
CA TYR A 92 -12.38 5.67 -0.01
C TYR A 92 -11.73 5.03 1.22
N TRP A 93 -11.05 3.91 0.98
CA TRP A 93 -10.27 3.20 1.97
C TRP A 93 -8.78 3.41 1.73
N ALA A 94 -8.02 3.58 2.83
CA ALA A 94 -6.58 3.73 2.77
C ALA A 94 -5.89 2.92 3.86
N ALA A 95 -4.64 2.53 3.59
CA ALA A 95 -3.74 1.90 4.54
C ALA A 95 -2.80 2.97 5.12
N ARG A 96 -2.62 2.99 6.44
CA ARG A 96 -1.58 3.82 7.06
C ARG A 96 -0.23 3.14 6.89
N VAL A 97 0.66 3.75 6.11
CA VAL A 97 2.00 3.25 5.87
C VAL A 97 3.00 4.11 6.63
N LYS A 98 3.81 3.47 7.46
CA LYS A 98 4.93 4.10 8.18
C LYS A 98 6.24 3.86 7.42
N PRO A 99 7.26 4.73 7.60
CA PRO A 99 8.62 4.45 7.18
C PRO A 99 9.09 3.10 7.68
N GLY A 100 9.71 2.32 6.80
CA GLY A 100 10.19 0.97 7.07
C GLY A 100 9.17 -0.14 6.82
N ARG A 101 7.90 0.16 6.53
CA ARG A 101 6.91 -0.89 6.22
C ARG A 101 7.14 -1.47 4.82
N VAL A 102 7.22 -2.80 4.71
CA VAL A 102 7.19 -3.51 3.43
C VAL A 102 5.74 -3.58 2.93
N MET A 103 5.51 -3.14 1.69
CA MET A 103 4.16 -3.05 1.10
C MET A 103 3.88 -4.14 0.09
N PHE A 104 4.88 -4.52 -0.69
CA PHE A 104 4.78 -5.56 -1.71
C PHE A 104 5.96 -6.51 -1.59
N GLU A 105 5.71 -7.78 -1.85
CA GLU A 105 6.74 -8.81 -1.98
C GLU A 105 6.54 -9.59 -3.28
N LEU A 106 7.63 -10.12 -3.78
CA LEU A 106 7.75 -10.75 -5.09
C LEU A 106 8.64 -11.98 -5.01
N ASP A 107 8.26 -12.98 -5.79
CA ASP A 107 9.04 -14.21 -5.93
C ASP A 107 8.81 -14.88 -7.28
N GLY A 108 9.70 -15.80 -7.66
CA GLY A 108 9.58 -16.60 -8.88
C GLY A 108 9.91 -15.84 -10.17
N VAL A 109 10.77 -14.80 -10.08
CA VAL A 109 11.30 -14.04 -11.22
C VAL A 109 12.77 -13.66 -10.97
N SER A 110 13.51 -13.31 -12.02
CA SER A 110 14.89 -12.81 -11.90
C SER A 110 14.95 -11.47 -11.17
N GLU A 111 16.10 -11.14 -10.57
CA GLU A 111 16.31 -9.87 -9.89
C GLU A 111 16.07 -8.66 -10.82
N GLU A 112 16.56 -8.74 -12.06
CA GLU A 112 16.37 -7.68 -13.06
C GLU A 112 14.88 -7.41 -13.31
N THR A 113 14.10 -8.48 -13.52
CA THR A 113 12.65 -8.38 -13.71
C THR A 113 11.96 -7.85 -12.46
N ALA A 114 12.35 -8.32 -11.27
CA ALA A 114 11.78 -7.87 -10.00
C ALA A 114 12.05 -6.39 -9.76
N ARG A 115 13.28 -5.93 -10.03
CA ARG A 115 13.71 -4.54 -9.85
C ARG A 115 12.93 -3.60 -10.75
N GLU A 116 12.78 -3.96 -12.03
CA GLU A 116 11.99 -3.15 -12.97
C GLU A 116 10.49 -3.16 -12.62
N ALA A 117 9.94 -4.33 -12.30
CA ALA A 117 8.54 -4.45 -11.90
C ALA A 117 8.23 -3.60 -10.65
N LEU A 118 9.11 -3.63 -9.64
CA LEU A 118 8.98 -2.83 -8.43
C LEU A 118 9.20 -1.34 -8.66
N ARG A 119 10.09 -0.95 -9.58
CA ARG A 119 10.27 0.45 -9.99
C ARG A 119 8.98 1.01 -10.60
N LEU A 120 8.35 0.25 -11.50
CA LEU A 120 7.06 0.62 -12.10
C LEU A 120 5.93 0.66 -11.08
N GLY A 121 5.92 -0.29 -10.13
CA GLY A 121 4.99 -0.30 -9.01
C GLY A 121 5.15 0.91 -8.09
N ALA A 122 6.40 1.25 -7.74
CA ALA A 122 6.74 2.40 -6.92
C ALA A 122 6.23 3.72 -7.50
N ALA A 123 6.32 3.89 -8.82
CA ALA A 123 5.82 5.08 -9.51
C ALA A 123 4.29 5.26 -9.42
N LYS A 124 3.53 4.26 -8.93
CA LYS A 124 2.08 4.35 -8.69
C LYS A 124 1.72 4.67 -7.24
N LEU A 125 2.70 4.82 -6.36
CA LEU A 125 2.50 5.07 -4.94
C LEU A 125 2.84 6.52 -4.58
N SER A 126 2.08 7.10 -3.67
CA SER A 126 2.32 8.44 -3.11
C SER A 126 3.38 8.47 -1.98
N VAL A 127 4.26 7.47 -1.92
CA VAL A 127 5.37 7.39 -0.94
C VAL A 127 6.66 7.09 -1.66
N LYS A 128 7.77 7.69 -1.20
CA LYS A 128 9.10 7.20 -1.60
C LYS A 128 9.30 5.79 -1.08
N THR A 129 9.88 4.95 -1.92
CA THR A 129 10.11 3.55 -1.63
C THR A 129 11.53 3.13 -1.98
N ARG A 130 11.97 2.02 -1.41
CA ARG A 130 13.25 1.37 -1.68
C ARG A 130 13.02 -0.09 -2.01
N PHE A 131 13.74 -0.57 -3.03
CA PHE A 131 13.86 -1.98 -3.34
C PHE A 131 14.68 -2.69 -2.26
N ILE A 132 14.20 -3.84 -1.81
CA ILE A 132 14.90 -4.72 -0.87
C ILE A 132 14.92 -6.15 -1.44
N GLN A 133 16.00 -6.88 -1.19
CA GLN A 133 16.09 -8.30 -1.46
C GLN A 133 16.43 -9.07 -0.19
N ARG A 134 16.02 -10.33 -0.14
CA ARG A 134 16.49 -11.28 0.86
C ARG A 134 17.94 -11.60 0.52
N ILE A 135 18.86 -11.25 1.41
CA ILE A 135 20.24 -11.70 1.32
C ILE A 135 20.18 -13.21 1.60
N ALA A 136 20.47 -14.03 0.60
CA ALA A 136 20.75 -15.43 0.83
C ALA A 136 22.15 -15.51 1.46
N GLU A 137 22.29 -16.25 2.56
CA GLU A 137 23.58 -16.84 2.92
C GLU A 137 23.95 -17.93 1.91
#